data_AF-A0A3D8RTT7-F1
#
_entry.id   AF-A0A3D8RTT7-F1
#
_cell.length_a   1.000
_cell.length_b   1.000
_cell.length_c   1.000
_cell.angle_alpha   90.00
_cell.angle_beta   90.00
_cell.angle_gamma   90.00
#
_symmetry.space_group_name_H-M   'P 1'
#
loop_
_entity.id
_entity.type
_entity.pdbx_description
1 polymer ?
#
loop_
_entity_poly.entity_id
_entity_poly.type
_entity_poly.pdbx_seq_one_letter_code
_entity_poly.pdbx_strand_id
1 'polypeptide(L)'
;MKFSAICTIATALLPFAYGSVIAERSTSGIATWYSGAVGACSFDGYTLPSGVFGTALGLNLYSNAAQCGACVSISNASGTKITAMIVDECPGGCAGKTFDLFPTAFSSLATPSTGQIPITWDYVKCPITTPFVLRTKTGSSQYWFAIQVYNANQAITKLEVSSDGTTWKTAERQTYNYFLLASGTGTSTVSVRVTAKDGSVITTKNVPTAADQTVTAASNFS
;
A
#
# COMPACT_ATOMS: atom_id res chain seq x y z
N MET A 1 38.29 17.95 -75.99
CA MET A 1 36.85 17.62 -76.06
C MET A 1 36.53 16.57 -75.01
N LYS A 2 35.50 16.84 -74.20
CA LYS A 2 34.80 15.98 -73.22
C LYS A 2 35.56 15.59 -71.95
N PHE A 3 35.44 16.47 -70.94
CA PHE A 3 35.56 16.11 -69.52
C PHE A 3 34.28 15.38 -69.09
N SER A 4 34.41 14.22 -68.47
CA SER A 4 33.30 13.50 -67.85
C SER A 4 33.52 13.49 -66.34
N ALA A 5 32.79 14.34 -65.62
CA ALA A 5 32.82 14.40 -64.17
C ALA A 5 31.85 13.37 -63.59
N ILE A 6 32.36 12.44 -62.79
CA ILE A 6 31.56 11.44 -62.06
C ILE A 6 31.26 12.04 -60.68
N CYS A 7 30.00 12.42 -60.46
CA CYS A 7 29.49 12.88 -59.17
C CYS A 7 29.18 11.67 -58.28
N THR A 8 29.95 11.49 -57.22
CA THR A 8 29.73 10.44 -56.21
C THR A 8 28.77 10.96 -55.15
N ILE A 9 27.55 10.42 -55.10
CA ILE A 9 26.56 10.76 -54.08
C ILE A 9 26.87 9.92 -52.83
N ALA A 10 27.37 10.56 -51.78
CA ALA A 10 27.51 9.94 -50.47
C ALA A 10 26.14 9.89 -49.78
N THR A 11 25.56 8.71 -49.67
CA THR A 11 24.33 8.46 -48.89
C THR A 11 24.68 8.43 -47.40
N ALA A 12 24.36 9.52 -46.69
CA ALA A 12 24.42 9.56 -45.23
C ALA A 12 23.27 8.72 -44.64
N LEU A 13 23.60 7.52 -44.15
CA LEU A 13 22.72 6.71 -43.32
C LEU A 13 22.65 7.35 -41.92
N LEU A 14 21.58 8.08 -41.64
CA LEU A 14 21.23 8.49 -40.28
C LEU A 14 20.74 7.24 -39.52
N PRO A 15 21.37 6.83 -38.42
CA PRO A 15 20.82 5.77 -37.58
C PRO A 15 19.57 6.32 -36.90
N PHE A 16 18.40 5.86 -37.33
CA PHE A 16 17.18 5.97 -36.52
C PHE A 16 17.41 5.14 -35.26
N ALA A 17 17.82 5.81 -34.18
CA ALA A 17 17.77 5.24 -32.85
C ALA A 17 16.28 5.05 -32.51
N TYR A 18 15.76 3.84 -32.76
CA TYR A 18 14.51 3.39 -32.19
C TYR A 18 14.75 3.28 -30.67
N GLY A 19 14.50 4.39 -29.96
CA GLY A 19 14.37 4.35 -28.52
C GLY A 19 13.21 3.42 -28.20
N SER A 20 13.51 2.23 -27.71
CA SER A 20 12.52 1.36 -27.09
C SER A 20 11.90 2.13 -25.94
N VAL A 21 10.74 2.74 -26.16
CA VAL A 21 9.83 3.09 -25.08
C VAL A 21 9.44 1.77 -24.44
N ILE A 22 10.14 1.39 -23.36
CA ILE A 22 9.65 0.37 -22.46
C ILE A 22 8.35 0.95 -21.92
N ALA A 23 7.23 0.51 -22.49
CA ALA A 23 5.94 0.66 -21.83
C ALA A 23 6.12 0.03 -20.46
N GLU A 24 5.98 0.85 -19.42
CA GLU A 24 5.87 0.40 -18.04
C GLU A 24 4.87 -0.76 -18.03
N ARG A 25 5.30 -1.96 -17.65
CA ARG A 25 4.42 -3.13 -17.61
C ARG A 25 3.44 -2.93 -16.44
N SER A 26 2.37 -2.16 -16.68
CA SER A 26 1.29 -2.02 -15.71
C SER A 26 0.66 -3.40 -15.48
N THR A 27 0.40 -3.76 -14.23
CA THR A 27 -0.22 -5.05 -13.91
C THR A 27 -1.67 -5.04 -14.36
N SER A 28 -2.09 -6.03 -15.16
CA SER A 28 -3.49 -6.15 -15.55
C SER A 28 -4.31 -6.78 -14.42
N GLY A 29 -5.59 -6.43 -14.36
CA GLY A 29 -6.49 -6.98 -13.36
C GLY A 29 -7.95 -6.80 -13.71
N ILE A 30 -8.78 -7.23 -12.77
CA ILE A 30 -10.22 -7.08 -12.83
C ILE A 30 -10.68 -6.34 -11.57
N ALA A 31 -11.51 -5.31 -11.75
CA ALA A 31 -12.17 -4.62 -10.64
C ALA A 31 -13.68 -4.90 -10.64
N THR A 32 -14.24 -5.16 -9.46
CA THR A 32 -15.68 -5.07 -9.18
C THR A 32 -15.95 -4.05 -8.08
N TRP A 33 -17.15 -4.05 -7.51
CA TRP A 33 -17.47 -3.22 -6.36
C TRP A 33 -18.37 -3.93 -5.35
N TYR A 34 -18.27 -3.47 -4.10
CA TYR A 34 -19.05 -3.96 -2.97
C TYR A 34 -19.47 -2.84 -2.01
N SER A 35 -20.56 -3.05 -1.28
CA SER A 35 -21.04 -2.14 -0.24
C SER A 35 -20.53 -2.55 1.15
N GLY A 36 -19.21 -2.65 1.32
CA GLY A 36 -18.58 -2.99 2.60
C GLY A 36 -17.88 -1.83 3.30
N ALA A 37 -17.25 -2.13 4.43
CA ALA A 37 -16.51 -1.19 5.27
C ALA A 37 -15.01 -1.57 5.31
N VAL A 38 -14.21 -0.80 6.05
CA VAL A 38 -12.86 -1.22 6.49
C VAL A 38 -12.98 -2.58 7.19
N GLY A 39 -12.48 -3.64 6.53
CA GLY A 39 -12.76 -5.03 6.90
C GLY A 39 -11.54 -5.72 7.50
N ALA A 40 -11.01 -6.72 6.80
CA ALA A 40 -9.94 -7.60 7.28
C ALA A 40 -8.64 -6.88 7.72
N CYS A 41 -8.42 -5.62 7.32
CA CYS A 41 -7.28 -4.84 7.81
C CYS A 41 -7.50 -4.21 9.20
N SER A 42 -8.69 -4.31 9.80
CA SER A 42 -9.03 -3.79 11.14
C SER A 42 -8.64 -2.33 11.39
N PHE A 43 -8.82 -1.48 10.37
CA PHE A 43 -8.61 -0.03 10.50
C PHE A 43 -9.80 0.63 11.24
N ASP A 44 -10.14 0.18 12.45
CA ASP A 44 -11.30 0.68 13.18
C ASP A 44 -11.15 2.17 13.50
N GLY A 45 -12.20 2.94 13.23
CA GLY A 45 -12.23 4.39 13.43
C GLY A 45 -11.27 5.17 12.51
N TYR A 46 -10.56 4.51 11.59
CA TYR A 46 -9.73 5.20 10.61
C TYR A 46 -10.58 5.79 9.50
N THR A 47 -10.31 7.07 9.18
CA THR A 47 -10.91 7.74 8.04
C THR A 47 -9.90 7.77 6.91
N LEU A 48 -10.30 7.29 5.72
CA LEU A 48 -9.45 7.36 4.54
C LEU A 48 -9.08 8.82 4.21
N PRO A 49 -7.83 9.09 3.80
CA PRO A 49 -7.43 10.42 3.41
C PRO A 49 -8.27 10.97 2.25
N SER A 50 -8.46 12.28 2.20
CA SER A 50 -9.12 12.93 1.07
C SER A 50 -8.46 12.55 -0.25
N GLY A 51 -9.27 12.19 -1.25
CA GLY A 51 -8.79 11.77 -2.58
C GLY A 51 -8.26 10.33 -2.65
N VAL A 52 -8.32 9.56 -1.57
CA VAL A 52 -7.99 8.14 -1.54
C VAL A 52 -9.25 7.32 -1.32
N PHE A 53 -9.56 6.44 -2.27
CA PHE A 53 -10.68 5.50 -2.14
C PHE A 53 -10.27 4.26 -1.32
N GLY A 54 -11.25 3.41 -0.96
CA GLY A 54 -11.00 2.12 -0.33
C GLY A 54 -11.28 0.95 -1.26
N THR A 55 -10.56 -0.16 -1.06
CA THR A 55 -10.78 -1.40 -1.80
C THR A 55 -10.41 -2.64 -0.98
N ALA A 56 -11.09 -3.75 -1.27
CA ALA A 56 -10.69 -5.09 -0.90
C ALA A 56 -9.75 -5.70 -1.96
N LEU A 57 -8.74 -6.46 -1.52
CA LEU A 57 -7.77 -7.11 -2.40
C LEU A 57 -8.02 -8.62 -2.48
N GLY A 58 -7.92 -9.19 -3.68
CA GLY A 58 -8.02 -10.64 -3.87
C GLY A 58 -7.02 -11.43 -3.03
N LEU A 59 -7.43 -12.59 -2.51
CA LEU A 59 -6.64 -13.39 -1.56
C LEU A 59 -5.25 -13.80 -2.08
N ASN A 60 -5.10 -13.99 -3.40
CA ASN A 60 -3.81 -14.31 -4.01
C ASN A 60 -2.77 -13.19 -3.86
N LEU A 61 -3.20 -11.95 -3.58
CA LEU A 61 -2.35 -10.79 -3.37
C LEU A 61 -2.37 -10.28 -1.92
N TYR A 62 -3.43 -10.55 -1.15
CA TYR A 62 -3.62 -10.02 0.20
C TYR A 62 -2.49 -10.37 1.18
N SER A 63 -1.93 -11.58 1.05
CA SER A 63 -0.69 -12.00 1.73
C SER A 63 -0.75 -11.82 3.27
N ASN A 64 -1.77 -12.36 3.93
CA ASN A 64 -1.96 -12.27 5.39
C ASN A 64 -1.83 -10.83 5.93
N ALA A 65 -2.62 -9.91 5.37
CA ALA A 65 -2.60 -8.48 5.69
C ALA A 65 -1.28 -7.74 5.41
N ALA A 66 -0.32 -8.33 4.71
CA ALA A 66 0.91 -7.63 4.34
C ALA A 66 0.66 -6.44 3.40
N GLN A 67 -0.47 -6.44 2.67
CA GLN A 67 -0.88 -5.35 1.78
C GLN A 67 -1.80 -4.32 2.43
N CYS A 68 -2.21 -4.50 3.69
CA CYS A 68 -3.07 -3.55 4.38
C CYS A 68 -2.42 -2.17 4.48
N GLY A 69 -3.16 -1.14 4.07
CA GLY A 69 -2.71 0.25 4.05
C GLY A 69 -1.86 0.60 2.82
N ALA A 70 -1.48 -0.36 1.98
CA ALA A 70 -0.81 -0.04 0.71
C ALA A 70 -1.79 0.67 -0.24
N CYS A 71 -1.29 1.62 -1.02
CA CYS A 71 -2.06 2.28 -2.07
C CYS A 71 -1.73 1.73 -3.45
N VAL A 72 -2.75 1.74 -4.30
CA VAL A 72 -2.68 1.34 -5.70
C VAL A 72 -3.27 2.43 -6.58
N SER A 73 -2.64 2.66 -7.73
CA SER A 73 -3.24 3.43 -8.81
C SER A 73 -3.96 2.47 -9.74
N ILE A 74 -5.24 2.71 -10.00
CA ILE A 74 -6.08 1.83 -10.83
C ILE A 74 -6.61 2.66 -12.00
N SER A 75 -6.44 2.15 -13.22
CA SER A 75 -6.89 2.80 -14.45
C SER A 75 -7.82 1.90 -15.26
N ASN A 76 -8.84 2.49 -15.88
CA ASN A 76 -9.70 1.80 -16.84
C ASN A 76 -9.16 1.96 -18.28
N ALA A 77 -9.82 1.32 -19.25
CA ALA A 77 -9.44 1.39 -20.66
C ALA A 77 -9.57 2.80 -21.30
N SER A 78 -10.33 3.72 -20.70
CA SER A 78 -10.43 5.11 -21.18
C SER A 78 -9.33 6.01 -20.64
N GLY A 79 -8.43 5.50 -19.79
CA GLY A 79 -7.35 6.25 -19.16
C GLY A 79 -7.77 6.99 -17.89
N THR A 80 -9.01 6.83 -17.43
CA THR A 80 -9.45 7.36 -16.13
C THR A 80 -8.75 6.61 -15.01
N LYS A 81 -8.22 7.35 -14.03
CA LYS A 81 -7.36 6.83 -12.97
C LYS A 81 -7.83 7.26 -11.59
N ILE A 82 -7.78 6.34 -10.64
CA ILE A 82 -8.04 6.58 -9.21
C ILE A 82 -6.87 6.09 -8.36
N THR A 83 -6.80 6.55 -7.10
CA THR A 83 -5.95 5.97 -6.06
C THR A 83 -6.82 5.32 -5.00
N ALA A 84 -6.54 4.06 -4.66
CA ALA A 84 -7.26 3.33 -3.62
C ALA A 84 -6.29 2.73 -2.60
N MET A 85 -6.69 2.72 -1.33
CA MET A 85 -6.01 2.03 -0.24
C MET A 85 -6.64 0.66 -0.03
N ILE A 86 -5.78 -0.35 0.13
CA ILE A 86 -6.20 -1.72 0.46
C ILE A 86 -6.58 -1.76 1.95
N VAL A 87 -7.85 -1.99 2.22
CA VAL A 87 -8.46 -1.95 3.57
C VAL A 87 -9.18 -3.22 3.97
N ASP A 88 -9.25 -4.19 3.06
CA ASP A 88 -10.00 -5.42 3.24
C ASP A 88 -9.42 -6.52 2.35
N GLU A 89 -9.82 -7.75 2.62
CA GLU A 89 -9.58 -8.89 1.75
C GLU A 89 -10.87 -9.26 1.03
N CYS A 90 -10.78 -9.76 -0.20
CA CYS A 90 -11.95 -10.25 -0.90
C CYS A 90 -11.93 -11.79 -1.02
N PRO A 91 -12.57 -12.53 -0.08
CA PRO A 91 -12.64 -13.98 -0.10
C PRO A 91 -13.77 -14.48 -1.00
N GLY A 92 -13.67 -15.72 -1.50
CA GLY A 92 -14.77 -16.50 -2.12
C GLY A 92 -15.41 -15.90 -3.38
N GLY A 93 -16.14 -14.78 -3.24
CA GLY A 93 -16.87 -14.06 -4.31
C GLY A 93 -16.00 -13.15 -5.20
N CYS A 94 -14.71 -13.01 -4.88
CA CYS A 94 -13.71 -12.35 -5.73
C CYS A 94 -12.71 -13.29 -6.38
N ALA A 95 -12.99 -14.60 -6.44
CA ALA A 95 -12.11 -15.52 -7.15
C ALA A 95 -11.83 -15.02 -8.58
N GLY A 96 -10.54 -14.84 -8.91
CA GLY A 96 -10.10 -14.31 -10.21
C GLY A 96 -10.16 -12.78 -10.36
N LYS A 97 -10.66 -12.05 -9.36
CA LYS A 97 -10.71 -10.58 -9.33
C LYS A 97 -9.53 -10.03 -8.55
N THR A 98 -9.06 -8.86 -8.97
CA THR A 98 -7.93 -8.18 -8.34
C THR A 98 -8.40 -7.27 -7.21
N PHE A 99 -9.38 -6.41 -7.50
CA PHE A 99 -9.91 -5.43 -6.54
C PHE A 99 -11.42 -5.49 -6.47
N ASP A 100 -11.95 -5.37 -5.25
CA ASP A 100 -13.35 -5.04 -5.01
C ASP A 100 -13.42 -3.63 -4.45
N LEU A 101 -13.84 -2.69 -5.27
CA LEU A 101 -13.78 -1.26 -4.97
C LEU A 101 -14.99 -0.84 -4.12
N PHE A 102 -14.82 0.21 -3.31
CA PHE A 102 -15.98 0.91 -2.77
C PHE A 102 -16.83 1.52 -3.90
N PRO A 103 -18.14 1.72 -3.70
CA PRO A 103 -19.04 2.13 -4.78
C PRO A 103 -18.66 3.47 -5.43
N THR A 104 -18.14 4.41 -4.65
CA THR A 104 -17.68 5.72 -5.14
C THR A 104 -16.39 5.61 -5.98
N ALA A 105 -15.51 4.67 -5.65
CA ALA A 105 -14.30 4.39 -6.44
C ALA A 105 -14.67 3.76 -7.79
N PHE A 106 -15.53 2.74 -7.78
CA PHE A 106 -15.96 2.09 -9.01
C PHE A 106 -16.72 3.05 -9.92
N SER A 107 -17.62 3.88 -9.36
CA SER A 107 -18.36 4.90 -10.10
C SER A 107 -17.47 5.95 -10.76
N SER A 108 -16.24 6.13 -10.25
CA SER A 108 -15.24 7.01 -10.86
C SER A 108 -14.56 6.36 -12.07
N LEU A 109 -14.64 5.03 -12.23
CA LEU A 109 -14.04 4.28 -13.33
C LEU A 109 -15.07 3.77 -14.34
N ALA A 110 -16.29 3.45 -13.92
CA ALA A 110 -17.33 2.91 -14.79
C ALA A 110 -18.74 3.05 -14.18
N THR A 111 -19.77 2.93 -15.02
CA THR A 111 -21.16 2.86 -14.56
C THR A 111 -21.35 1.62 -13.67
N PRO A 112 -21.90 1.73 -12.44
CA PRO A 112 -22.03 0.61 -11.51
C PRO A 112 -22.72 -0.64 -12.06
N SER A 113 -23.70 -0.47 -12.98
CA SER A 113 -24.41 -1.57 -13.64
C SER A 113 -23.53 -2.43 -14.55
N THR A 114 -22.33 -1.96 -14.90
CA THR A 114 -21.33 -2.76 -15.62
C THR A 114 -20.84 -3.94 -14.77
N GLY A 115 -20.85 -3.79 -13.44
CA GLY A 115 -20.52 -4.82 -12.46
C GLY A 115 -19.03 -5.14 -12.36
N GLN A 116 -18.35 -5.35 -13.49
CA GLN A 116 -16.96 -5.74 -13.58
C GLN A 116 -16.26 -5.07 -14.77
N ILE A 117 -15.05 -4.56 -14.56
CA ILE A 117 -14.26 -3.94 -15.62
C ILE A 117 -12.82 -4.48 -15.65
N PRO A 118 -12.22 -4.60 -16.85
CA PRO A 118 -10.78 -4.76 -16.98
C PRO A 118 -10.08 -3.46 -16.55
N ILE A 119 -8.97 -3.61 -15.85
CA ILE A 119 -8.15 -2.51 -15.35
C ILE A 119 -6.67 -2.77 -15.58
N THR A 120 -5.89 -1.69 -15.52
CA THR A 120 -4.45 -1.74 -15.23
C THR A 120 -4.19 -1.09 -13.89
N TRP A 121 -3.16 -1.55 -13.18
CA TRP A 121 -2.83 -1.04 -11.87
C TRP A 121 -1.38 -1.22 -11.48
N ASP A 122 -0.93 -0.38 -10.54
CA ASP A 122 0.41 -0.44 -9.95
C ASP A 122 0.35 -0.02 -8.47
N TYR A 123 1.26 -0.53 -7.65
CA TYR A 123 1.45 -0.02 -6.29
C TYR A 123 2.03 1.39 -6.34
N VAL A 124 1.47 2.30 -5.56
CA VAL A 124 1.94 3.68 -5.45
C VAL A 124 2.12 4.08 -3.99
N LYS A 125 2.98 5.08 -3.76
CA LYS A 125 3.02 5.75 -2.46
C LYS A 125 1.67 6.41 -2.22
N CYS A 126 1.06 6.19 -1.06
CA CYS A 126 -0.18 6.87 -0.72
C CYS A 126 0.08 8.39 -0.66
N PRO A 127 -0.85 9.23 -1.14
CA PRO A 127 -0.73 10.69 -1.09
C PRO A 127 -0.99 11.23 0.33
N ILE A 128 -0.22 10.74 1.31
CA ILE A 128 -0.30 11.06 2.72
C ILE A 128 1.02 11.67 3.15
N THR A 129 0.97 12.93 3.58
CA THR A 129 2.15 13.68 4.07
C THR A 129 2.15 13.84 5.59
N THR A 130 0.98 13.70 6.23
CA THR A 130 0.88 13.73 7.69
C THR A 130 1.55 12.52 8.30
N PRO A 131 2.08 12.61 9.54
CA PRO A 131 2.73 11.48 10.19
C PRO A 131 1.81 10.27 10.33
N PHE A 132 2.40 9.07 10.34
CA PHE A 132 1.65 7.87 10.68
C PHE A 132 1.34 7.82 12.18
N VAL A 133 0.33 7.04 12.56
CA VAL A 133 -0.11 6.89 13.94
C VAL A 133 0.05 5.43 14.37
N LEU A 134 0.61 5.21 15.54
CA LEU A 134 0.65 3.92 16.20
C LEU A 134 -0.58 3.79 17.11
N ARG A 135 -1.34 2.70 16.97
CA ARG A 135 -2.50 2.41 17.82
C ARG A 135 -2.33 1.07 18.53
N THR A 136 -2.34 1.05 19.86
CA THR A 136 -2.35 -0.21 20.60
C THR A 136 -3.72 -0.85 20.56
N LYS A 137 -3.76 -2.17 20.42
CA LYS A 137 -5.01 -2.92 20.36
C LYS A 137 -5.73 -2.88 21.70
N THR A 138 -7.06 -2.92 21.68
CA THR A 138 -7.86 -3.29 22.85
C THR A 138 -7.33 -4.58 23.47
N GLY A 139 -7.12 -4.57 24.79
CA GLY A 139 -6.52 -5.67 25.56
C GLY A 139 -4.99 -5.66 25.64
N SER A 140 -4.31 -4.70 24.99
CA SER A 140 -2.85 -4.56 25.12
C SER A 140 -2.43 -4.17 26.55
N SER A 141 -1.31 -4.72 26.98
CA SER A 141 -0.64 -4.46 28.24
C SER A 141 0.84 -4.80 28.14
N GLN A 142 1.57 -4.65 29.25
CA GLN A 142 2.95 -5.12 29.35
C GLN A 142 3.10 -6.66 29.27
N TYR A 143 2.02 -7.43 29.45
CA TYR A 143 2.04 -8.91 29.44
C TYR A 143 1.59 -9.50 28.10
N TRP A 144 0.90 -8.71 27.28
CA TRP A 144 0.44 -9.08 25.95
C TRP A 144 0.31 -7.79 25.14
N PHE A 145 1.05 -7.64 24.04
CA PHE A 145 1.14 -6.36 23.35
C PHE A 145 0.87 -6.52 21.86
N ALA A 146 -0.14 -5.83 21.35
CA ALA A 146 -0.41 -5.73 19.92
C ALA A 146 -0.56 -4.28 19.49
N ILE A 147 0.03 -3.93 18.35
CA ILE A 147 0.01 -2.57 17.83
C ILE A 147 -0.24 -2.56 16.33
N GLN A 148 -0.88 -1.51 15.85
CA GLN A 148 -1.19 -1.29 14.44
C GLN A 148 -0.65 0.06 13.98
N VAL A 149 -0.34 0.16 12.69
CA VAL A 149 0.13 1.39 12.05
C VAL A 149 -0.98 1.94 11.17
N TYR A 150 -1.46 3.14 11.50
CA TYR A 150 -2.43 3.91 10.74
C TYR A 150 -1.73 4.98 9.92
N ASN A 151 -2.34 5.37 8.80
CA ASN A 151 -1.92 6.53 8.03
C ASN A 151 -0.46 6.45 7.53
N ALA A 152 0.11 5.25 7.40
CA ALA A 152 1.39 5.06 6.74
C ALA A 152 1.25 5.33 5.24
N ASN A 153 2.21 6.03 4.64
CA ASN A 153 2.16 6.35 3.21
C ASN A 153 2.73 5.24 2.32
N GLN A 154 3.21 4.15 2.92
CA GLN A 154 3.75 2.97 2.25
C GLN A 154 3.33 1.71 3.00
N ALA A 155 3.36 0.57 2.32
CA ALA A 155 3.14 -0.72 2.96
C ALA A 155 4.21 -0.96 4.05
N ILE A 156 3.77 -1.33 5.24
CA ILE A 156 4.68 -1.70 6.33
C ILE A 156 5.15 -3.12 6.09
N THR A 157 6.45 -3.39 6.24
CA THR A 157 7.03 -4.73 6.07
C THR A 157 7.41 -5.35 7.40
N LYS A 158 7.91 -4.54 8.35
CA LYS A 158 8.39 -5.00 9.66
C LYS A 158 8.05 -4.01 10.76
N LEU A 159 7.72 -4.52 11.95
CA LEU A 159 7.60 -3.75 13.18
C LEU A 159 8.41 -4.42 14.29
N GLU A 160 9.25 -3.65 14.96
CA GLU A 160 10.09 -4.10 16.06
C GLU A 160 9.83 -3.27 17.31
N VAL A 161 9.94 -3.88 18.49
CA VAL A 161 9.67 -3.24 19.78
C VAL A 161 10.87 -3.42 20.70
N SER A 162 11.22 -2.37 21.44
CA SER A 162 12.32 -2.36 22.41
C SER A 162 11.87 -1.78 23.74
N SER A 163 12.09 -2.53 24.82
CA SER A 163 11.77 -2.10 26.19
C SER A 163 12.91 -1.34 26.87
N ASP A 164 14.14 -1.49 26.37
CA ASP A 164 15.38 -0.91 26.91
C ASP A 164 16.00 0.13 25.95
N GLY A 165 15.42 0.32 24.77
CA GLY A 165 15.91 1.20 23.70
C GLY A 165 17.09 0.63 22.89
N THR A 166 17.56 -0.58 23.19
CA THR A 166 18.76 -1.17 22.55
C THR A 166 18.51 -2.56 21.96
N THR A 167 17.71 -3.40 22.63
CA THR A 167 17.34 -4.75 22.20
C THR A 167 15.99 -4.72 21.49
N TRP A 168 15.91 -5.28 20.28
CA TRP A 168 14.73 -5.22 19.43
C TRP A 168 14.11 -6.61 19.22
N LYS A 169 12.82 -6.72 19.53
CA LYS A 169 12.01 -7.92 19.25
C LYS A 169 11.13 -7.65 18.03
N THR A 170 11.16 -8.53 17.04
CA THR A 170 10.24 -8.46 15.90
C THR A 170 8.84 -8.89 16.34
N ALA A 171 7.85 -8.04 16.07
CA ALA A 171 6.45 -8.36 16.31
C ALA A 171 5.85 -9.11 15.11
N GLU A 172 5.05 -10.13 15.38
CA GLU A 172 4.45 -10.98 14.36
C GLU A 172 3.21 -10.32 13.76
N ARG A 173 3.19 -10.12 12.45
CA ARG A 173 1.98 -9.63 11.77
C ARG A 173 0.89 -10.70 11.78
N GLN A 174 -0.27 -10.31 12.26
CA GLN A 174 -1.49 -11.11 12.25
C GLN A 174 -2.32 -10.85 10.99
N THR A 175 -3.23 -11.78 10.65
CA THR A 175 -4.13 -11.67 9.48
C THR A 175 -5.05 -10.46 9.49
N TYR A 176 -5.21 -9.83 10.66
CA TYR A 176 -6.02 -8.64 10.90
C TYR A 176 -5.18 -7.35 11.05
N ASN A 177 -3.96 -7.35 10.50
CA ASN A 177 -3.04 -6.20 10.41
C ASN A 177 -2.58 -5.59 11.74
N TYR A 178 -2.58 -6.37 12.83
CA TYR A 178 -1.85 -6.02 14.04
C TYR A 178 -0.50 -6.73 14.08
N PHE A 179 0.48 -6.10 14.73
CA PHE A 179 1.78 -6.68 15.02
C PHE A 179 1.82 -7.07 16.50
N LEU A 180 2.00 -8.36 16.77
CA LEU A 180 1.83 -8.98 18.07
C LEU A 180 3.17 -9.39 18.70
N LEU A 181 3.31 -9.09 19.99
CA LEU A 181 4.23 -9.74 20.92
C LEU A 181 3.41 -10.45 22.00
N ALA A 182 3.22 -11.76 21.83
CA ALA A 182 2.36 -12.56 22.70
C ALA A 182 2.85 -12.63 24.16
N SER A 183 4.17 -12.57 24.38
CA SER A 183 4.78 -12.50 25.71
C SER A 183 4.85 -11.09 26.30
N GLY A 184 4.28 -10.10 25.60
CA GLY A 184 4.31 -8.70 26.00
C GLY A 184 5.70 -8.08 25.93
N THR A 185 5.83 -6.95 26.63
CA THR A 185 7.03 -6.10 26.64
C THR A 185 7.71 -6.06 28.00
N GLY A 186 7.00 -6.42 29.08
CA GLY A 186 7.45 -6.33 30.46
C GLY A 186 7.53 -4.90 31.04
N THR A 187 7.13 -3.88 30.27
CA THR A 187 7.22 -2.47 30.66
C THR A 187 5.96 -1.69 30.27
N SER A 188 5.72 -0.55 30.94
CA SER A 188 4.58 0.34 30.66
C SER A 188 4.75 1.19 29.40
N THR A 189 5.99 1.39 28.95
CA THR A 189 6.32 2.11 27.70
C THR A 189 7.43 1.40 26.95
N VAL A 190 7.44 1.57 25.62
CA VAL A 190 8.43 0.97 24.71
C VAL A 190 8.83 1.95 23.60
N SER A 191 9.92 1.63 22.91
CA SER A 191 10.22 2.19 21.59
C SER A 191 9.71 1.25 20.51
N VAL A 192 9.07 1.80 19.48
CA VAL A 192 8.55 1.06 18.32
C VAL A 192 9.27 1.52 17.08
N ARG A 193 9.78 0.57 16.30
CA ARG A 193 10.46 0.81 15.03
C ARG A 193 9.62 0.21 13.91
N VAL A 194 9.25 1.03 12.94
CA VAL A 194 8.43 0.65 11.79
C VAL A 194 9.29 0.74 10.54
N THR A 195 9.29 -0.33 9.74
CA THR A 195 10.00 -0.41 8.46
C THR A 195 9.00 -0.44 7.31
N ALA A 196 9.15 0.44 6.33
CA ALA A 196 8.34 0.47 5.12
C ALA A 196 8.88 -0.43 4.01
N LYS A 197 8.14 -0.54 2.90
CA LYS A 197 8.47 -1.36 1.73
C LYS A 197 9.77 -0.95 1.04
N ASP A 198 10.10 0.33 1.05
CA ASP A 198 11.36 0.87 0.51
C ASP A 198 12.56 0.65 1.45
N GLY A 199 12.35 0.04 2.63
CA GLY A 199 13.38 -0.18 3.64
C GLY A 199 13.62 1.02 4.57
N SER A 200 12.92 2.13 4.39
CA SER A 200 12.99 3.27 5.31
C SER A 200 12.43 2.89 6.68
N VAL A 201 13.02 3.48 7.73
CA VAL A 201 12.76 3.11 9.12
C VAL A 201 12.47 4.36 9.96
N ILE A 202 11.39 4.33 10.72
CA ILE A 202 11.04 5.38 11.69
C ILE A 202 10.90 4.74 13.07
N THR A 203 11.50 5.38 14.08
CA THR A 203 11.40 4.95 15.48
C THR A 203 10.61 5.97 16.30
N THR A 204 9.57 5.50 16.98
CA THR A 204 8.75 6.27 17.92
C THR A 204 9.06 5.80 19.34
N LYS A 205 9.50 6.73 20.20
CA LYS A 205 9.82 6.44 21.61
C LYS A 205 8.60 6.64 22.50
N ASN A 206 8.66 6.10 23.73
CA ASN A 206 7.66 6.30 24.79
C ASN A 206 6.23 5.90 24.37
N VAL A 207 6.10 4.86 23.55
CA VAL A 207 4.80 4.32 23.16
C VAL A 207 4.21 3.55 24.36
N PRO A 208 3.03 3.93 24.88
CA PRO A 208 2.41 3.21 25.98
C PRO A 208 2.07 1.77 25.59
N THR A 209 2.13 0.84 26.55
CA THR A 209 1.72 -0.55 26.34
C THR A 209 0.27 -0.82 26.72
N ALA A 210 -0.37 0.15 27.38
CA ALA A 210 -1.79 0.11 27.69
C ALA A 210 -2.65 0.03 26.42
N ALA A 211 -3.83 -0.56 26.55
CA ALA A 211 -4.81 -0.69 25.49
C ALA A 211 -5.35 0.66 24.99
N ASP A 212 -5.75 0.68 23.73
CA ASP A 212 -6.50 1.77 23.09
C ASP A 212 -5.79 3.14 23.13
N GLN A 213 -4.46 3.12 23.16
CA GLN A 213 -3.63 4.32 23.10
C GLN A 213 -3.23 4.61 21.66
N THR A 214 -3.10 5.90 21.35
CA THR A 214 -2.57 6.37 20.06
C THR A 214 -1.35 7.24 20.28
N VAL A 215 -0.33 7.05 19.44
CA VAL A 215 0.88 7.85 19.44
C VAL A 215 1.24 8.23 18.01
N THR A 216 1.29 9.53 17.75
CA THR A 216 1.72 10.07 16.44
C THR A 216 3.23 9.93 16.31
N ALA A 217 3.70 9.38 15.19
CA ALA A 217 5.12 9.33 14.88
C ALA A 217 5.66 10.72 14.52
N ALA A 218 7.00 10.86 14.46
CA ALA A 218 7.62 12.12 14.09
C ALA A 218 7.31 12.56 12.65
N SER A 219 7.12 11.61 11.73
CA SER A 219 6.87 11.86 10.31
C SER A 219 6.21 10.65 9.64
N ASN A 220 5.97 10.77 8.34
CA ASN A 220 5.77 9.63 7.46
C ASN A 220 7.08 9.29 6.72
N PHE A 221 7.09 8.23 5.93
CA PHE A 221 8.28 7.84 5.17
C PHE A 221 8.52 8.81 4.00
N SER A 222 9.76 9.26 3.81
CA SER A 222 10.15 10.18 2.71
C SER A 222 10.21 9.47 1.37
#